data_AF-A0A1G7BX33-F1
#
_entry.id   AF-A0A1G7BX33-F1
#
_cell.length_a   1.000
_cell.length_b   1.000
_cell.length_c   1.000
_cell.angle_alpha   90.00
_cell.angle_beta   90.00
_cell.angle_gamma   90.00
#
_symmetry.space_group_name_H-M   'P 1'
#
loop_
_entity.id
_entity.type
_entity.pdbx_description
1 polymer ?
#
loop_
_entity_poly.entity_id
_entity_poly.type
_entity_poly.pdbx_seq_one_letter_code
_entity_poly.pdbx_strand_id
1 'polypeptide(L)' 'MKEKIRHLIALKLHKKAEFKFASSNLIVSDKLTEQAQNELLDQLRLLDEDIEILEKMLRQSK' A
#
# COMPACT_ATOMS: atom_id res chain seq x y z
N MET A 1 10.63 -14.83 -13.70
CA MET A 1 10.83 -13.97 -12.51
C MET A 1 10.02 -12.67 -12.58
N LYS A 2 10.10 -11.92 -13.68
CA LYS A 2 9.32 -10.68 -13.92
C LYS A 2 7.82 -10.81 -13.66
N GLU A 3 7.20 -11.91 -14.10
CA GLU A 3 5.77 -12.16 -13.87
C GLU A 3 5.40 -12.24 -12.37
N LYS A 4 6.25 -12.90 -11.57
CA LYS A 4 6.07 -12.99 -10.12
C LYS A 4 6.16 -11.60 -9.47
N ILE A 5 7.10 -10.76 -9.91
CA ILE A 5 7.26 -9.40 -9.40
C ILE A 5 6.05 -8.54 -9.76
N ARG A 6 5.54 -8.63 -11.01
CA ARG A 6 4.31 -7.94 -11.42
C ARG A 6 3.10 -8.36 -10.59
N HIS A 7 2.97 -9.66 -10.30
CA HIS A 7 1.91 -10.15 -9.43
C HIS A 7 2.02 -9.60 -8.00
N LEU A 8 3.23 -9.55 -7.44
CA LEU A 8 3.46 -8.96 -6.11
C LEU A 8 3.10 -7.46 -6.07
N ILE A 9 3.47 -6.70 -7.11
CA ILE A 9 3.08 -5.29 -7.24
C ILE A 9 1.56 -5.16 -7.27
N ALA A 10 0.87 -5.97 -8.07
CA ALA A 10 -0.59 -5.95 -8.15
C ALA A 10 -1.25 -6.24 -6.79
N LEU A 11 -0.75 -7.24 -6.04
CA LEU A 11 -1.25 -7.53 -4.69
C LEU A 11 -1.03 -6.36 -3.72
N LYS A 12 0.11 -5.69 -3.79
CA LYS A 12 0.43 -4.54 -2.93
C LYS A 12 -0.45 -3.33 -3.26
N LEU A 13 -0.70 -3.08 -4.56
CA LEU A 13 -1.63 -2.05 -5.02
C LEU A 13 -3.06 -2.31 -4.55
N HIS A 14 -3.51 -3.57 -4.58
CA HIS A 14 -4.83 -3.94 -4.06
C HIS A 14 -4.94 -3.64 -2.56
N LYS A 15 -3.96 -4.06 -1.76
CA LYS A 15 -3.92 -3.74 -0.32
C LYS A 15 -3.94 -2.24 -0.06
N LYS A 16 -3.19 -1.46 -0.84
CA LYS A 16 -3.20 0.01 -0.74
C LYS A 16 -4.60 0.59 -1.00
N ALA A 17 -5.32 0.05 -1.98
CA ALA A 17 -6.69 0.48 -2.27
C ALA A 17 -7.66 0.13 -1.14
N GLU A 18 -7.56 -1.09 -0.58
CA GLU A 18 -8.36 -1.52 0.58
C GLU A 18 -8.11 -0.61 1.79
N PHE A 19 -6.85 -0.27 2.10
CA PHE A 19 -6.53 0.63 3.20
C PHE A 19 -7.08 2.04 2.99
N LYS A 20 -7.01 2.58 1.76
CA LYS A 20 -7.60 3.88 1.44
C LYS A 20 -9.13 3.88 1.59
N PHE A 21 -9.77 2.78 1.23
CA PHE A 21 -11.22 2.65 1.37
C PHE A 21 -11.62 2.55 2.85
N ALA A 22 -10.91 1.73 3.63
CA ALA A 22 -11.12 1.60 5.07
C ALA A 22 -10.91 2.94 5.80
N SER A 23 -9.83 3.67 5.49
CA SER A 23 -9.56 4.98 6.09
C SER A 23 -10.64 6.00 5.73
N SER A 24 -11.08 6.05 4.47
CA SER A 24 -12.18 6.93 4.05
C SER A 24 -13.47 6.65 4.83
N ASN A 25 -13.82 5.37 5.02
CA ASN A 25 -15.01 4.99 5.79
C ASN A 25 -14.89 5.36 7.27
N LEU A 26 -13.69 5.21 7.86
CA LEU A 26 -13.44 5.56 9.26
C LEU A 26 -13.52 7.07 9.50
N ILE A 27 -12.99 7.88 8.57
CA ILE A 27 -13.11 9.35 8.58
C ILE A 27 -14.58 9.77 8.54
N VAL A 28 -15.37 9.19 7.61
CA VAL A 28 -16.80 9.51 7.49
C VAL A 28 -17.58 9.13 8.76
N SER A 29 -17.14 8.09 9.48
CA SER A 29 -17.79 7.64 10.70
C SER A 29 -17.39 8.39 11.98
N ASP A 30 -16.47 9.37 11.90
CA ASP A 30 -15.89 10.12 13.04
C ASP A 30 -15.26 9.23 14.12
N LYS A 31 -14.86 8.00 13.74
CA LYS A 31 -14.25 6.99 14.61
C LYS A 31 -12.73 6.94 14.48
N LEU A 32 -12.15 7.77 13.63
CA LEU A 32 -10.71 7.75 13.38
C LEU A 32 -10.01 8.63 14.42
N THR A 33 -9.31 7.99 15.36
CA THR A 33 -8.41 8.70 16.26
C THR A 33 -7.15 9.13 15.50
N GLU A 34 -6.49 10.19 15.96
CA GLU A 34 -5.23 10.67 15.37
C GLU A 34 -4.15 9.57 15.37
N GLN A 35 -4.10 8.74 16.41
CA GLN A 35 -3.22 7.57 16.45
C GLN A 35 -3.54 6.56 15.35
N ALA A 36 -4.81 6.19 15.18
CA ALA A 36 -5.20 5.25 14.11
C ALA A 36 -4.95 5.83 12.71
N GLN A 37 -5.11 7.14 12.55
CA GLN A 37 -4.76 7.84 11.31
C GLN A 37 -3.26 7.74 11.02
N ASN A 38 -2.41 7.99 12.02
CA ASN A 38 -0.95 7.90 11.87
C ASN A 38 -0.50 6.47 11.56
N GLU A 39 -1.07 5.46 12.24
CA GLU A 39 -0.79 4.04 11.95
C GLU A 39 -1.17 3.66 10.51
N LEU A 40 -2.31 4.15 10.01
CA LEU A 40 -2.73 3.94 8.62
C LEU A 40 -1.79 4.63 7.62
N LEU A 41 -1.34 5.84 7.92
CA LEU A 41 -0.38 6.57 7.08
C LEU A 41 0.98 5.86 7.04
N ASP A 42 1.46 5.35 8.17
CA ASP A 42 2.68 4.56 8.24
C ASP A 42 2.58 3.27 7.40
N GLN A 43 1.45 2.55 7.48
CA GLN A 43 1.21 1.37 6.66
C GLN A 43 1.14 1.69 5.16
N LEU A 44 0.53 2.81 4.78
CA LEU A 44 0.50 3.28 3.39
C LEU A 44 1.90 3.63 2.88
N ARG A 45 2.73 4.27 3.72
CA ARG A 45 4.12 4.58 3.38
C ARG A 45 4.94 3.32 3.14
N LEU A 46 4.83 2.33 4.03
CA LEU A 46 5.53 1.05 3.88
C LEU A 46 5.11 0.30 2.61
N LEU A 47 3.82 0.35 2.26
CA LEU A 47 3.34 -0.22 0.99
C LEU A 47 3.94 0.47 -0.23
N ASP A 48 4.13 1.78 -0.17
CA ASP A 48 4.73 2.55 -1.26
C ASP A 48 6.23 2.27 -1.43
N GLU A 49 6.96 2.16 -0.33
CA GLU A 49 8.36 1.74 -0.34
C GLU A 49 8.52 0.32 -0.92
N ASP A 50 7.67 -0.63 -0.49
CA ASP A 50 7.65 -2.00 -1.02
C ASP A 50 7.40 -2.03 -2.54
N ILE A 51 6.43 -1.26 -3.03
CA ILE A 51 6.11 -1.18 -4.46
C ILE A 51 7.30 -0.58 -5.22
N GLU A 52 7.90 0.49 -4.72
CA GLU A 52 9.06 1.13 -5.36
C GLU A 52 10.25 0.16 -5.47
N ILE A 53 10.52 -0.63 -4.42
CA ILE A 53 11.56 -1.66 -4.43
C ILE A 53 11.24 -2.72 -5.49
N LEU A 54 10.01 -3.23 -5.52
CA LEU A 54 9.58 -4.24 -6.50
C LEU A 54 9.68 -3.72 -7.94
N GLU A 55 9.33 -2.46 -8.19
CA GLU A 55 9.50 -1.83 -9.49
C GLU A 55 10.97 -1.67 -9.88
N LYS A 56 11.84 -1.27 -8.93
CA LYS A 56 13.29 -1.21 -9.17
C LYS A 56 13.83 -2.59 -9.53
N MET A 57 13.45 -3.63 -8.79
CA MET A 57 13.81 -5.02 -9.10
C MET A 57 13.29 -5.46 -10.47
N LEU A 58 12.05 -5.08 -10.84
CA LEU A 58 11.49 -5.40 -12.15
C LEU A 58 12.28 -4.74 -13.29
N ARG A 59 12.67 -3.46 -13.12
CA ARG A 59 13.50 -2.71 -14.06
C ARG A 59 14.90 -3.31 -14.21
N GLN A 60 15.48 -3.77 -13.10
CA GLN A 60 16.82 -4.37 -13.06
C GLN A 60 16.85 -5.82 -13.55
N SER A 61 15.72 -6.53 -13.51
CA SER A 61 15.60 -7.93 -13.94
C SER A 61 15.71 -8.12 -15.47
N LYS A 62 16.34 -7.18 -16.21
CA LYS A 62 16.47 -7.21 -17.69
C LYS A 62 16.76 -8.60 -18.24
#